data_AF-A0A0T6A5R9-F1
#
_entry.id   AF-A0A0T6A5R9-F1
#
_cell.length_a   1.000
_cell.length_b   1.000
_cell.length_c   1.000
_cell.angle_alpha   90.00
_cell.angle_beta   90.00
_cell.angle_gamma   90.00
#
_symmetry.space_group_name_H-M   'P 1'
#
loop_
_entity.id
_entity.type
_entity.pdbx_description
1 polymer ?
#
loop_
_entity_poly.entity_id
_entity_poly.type
_entity_poly.pdbx_seq_one_letter_code
_entity_poly.pdbx_strand_id
1 'polypeptide(L)'
;MGGEAPLPVADTVCDGGDLDCGSGLLLIIRNAMQPLPAGGVLELRSREVSVKEDLPAWCRLVGHTLLATAPAEGRVIRYFVQKKGADDALRADLERARSFAWITRVRWTGEMQARAFIRNHSFAVGQPASFETQDPAPSAVEYLLAALGGCLVVGFQWRASQRGIDIRNLEISLKAQADNILVFLGIEQKGHPGLRAVEGSLYVEAEADDEVLEALWEETLVRSPVTQSLVRQVPIHVPLKRV
;
A
#
# COMPACT_ATOMS: atom_id res chain seq x y z
N MET A 1 -14.93 -29.78 -31.31
CA MET A 1 -15.28 -28.34 -31.26
C MET A 1 -16.01 -28.09 -29.96
N GLY A 2 -15.27 -27.85 -28.87
CA GLY A 2 -15.88 -27.55 -27.57
C GLY A 2 -16.29 -26.10 -27.55
N GLY A 3 -17.60 -25.83 -27.64
CA GLY A 3 -18.14 -24.47 -27.54
C GLY A 3 -17.89 -23.95 -26.13
N GLU A 4 -17.04 -22.94 -26.01
CA GLU A 4 -16.85 -22.20 -24.78
C GLU A 4 -18.17 -21.49 -24.45
N ALA A 5 -18.73 -21.76 -23.26
CA ALA A 5 -19.97 -21.13 -22.85
C ALA A 5 -19.77 -19.59 -22.81
N PRO A 6 -20.74 -18.79 -23.30
CA PRO A 6 -20.60 -17.34 -23.30
C PRO A 6 -20.40 -16.81 -21.88
N LEU A 7 -19.46 -15.89 -21.72
CA LEU A 7 -19.15 -15.29 -20.42
C LEU A 7 -20.38 -14.54 -19.86
N PRO A 8 -20.56 -14.52 -18.53
CA PRO A 8 -21.62 -13.73 -17.90
C PRO A 8 -21.50 -12.24 -18.24
N VAL A 9 -22.63 -11.56 -18.38
CA VAL A 9 -22.67 -10.09 -18.50
C VAL A 9 -22.50 -9.50 -17.10
N ALA A 10 -21.58 -8.56 -16.96
CA ALA A 10 -21.32 -7.87 -15.70
C ALA A 10 -22.17 -6.59 -15.58
N ASP A 11 -22.77 -6.39 -14.42
CA ASP A 11 -23.52 -5.17 -14.08
C ASP A 11 -22.57 -4.06 -13.58
N THR A 12 -21.42 -4.43 -13.03
CA THR A 12 -20.37 -3.51 -12.63
C THR A 12 -19.00 -4.16 -12.74
N VAL A 13 -17.95 -3.34 -12.81
CA VAL A 13 -16.56 -3.77 -12.96
C VAL A 13 -15.72 -3.10 -11.89
N CYS A 14 -14.80 -3.85 -11.28
CA CYS A 14 -13.72 -3.26 -10.48
C CYS A 14 -12.36 -3.85 -10.88
N ASP A 15 -11.34 -2.98 -10.85
CA ASP A 15 -9.96 -3.36 -11.11
C ASP A 15 -9.18 -3.46 -9.79
N GLY A 16 -8.79 -4.68 -9.44
CA GLY A 16 -7.99 -4.99 -8.27
C GLY A 16 -6.49 -4.83 -8.51
N GLY A 17 -6.05 -4.81 -9.77
CA GLY A 17 -4.65 -4.79 -10.16
C GLY A 17 -3.81 -5.86 -9.45
N ASP A 18 -2.69 -5.39 -8.92
CA ASP A 18 -1.66 -6.03 -8.08
C ASP A 18 -2.10 -6.52 -6.67
N LEU A 19 -3.31 -6.18 -6.22
CA LEU A 19 -3.63 -6.23 -4.79
C LEU A 19 -4.17 -7.60 -4.36
N ASP A 20 -3.66 -8.14 -3.25
CA ASP A 20 -4.18 -9.38 -2.66
C ASP A 20 -5.44 -9.17 -1.81
N CYS A 21 -6.18 -10.25 -1.57
CA CYS A 21 -7.43 -10.25 -0.81
C CYS A 21 -7.29 -9.71 0.63
N GLY A 22 -6.14 -9.96 1.29
CA GLY A 22 -5.87 -9.52 2.67
C GLY A 22 -5.39 -8.08 2.79
N SER A 23 -4.75 -7.53 1.76
CA SER A 23 -4.19 -6.17 1.73
C SER A 23 -5.17 -5.10 1.23
N GLY A 24 -6.44 -5.46 1.02
CA GLY A 24 -7.52 -4.50 0.75
C GLY A 24 -8.36 -4.80 -0.48
N LEU A 25 -8.01 -5.78 -1.31
CA LEU A 25 -8.79 -6.12 -2.51
C LEU A 25 -10.24 -6.48 -2.15
N LEU A 26 -10.46 -7.20 -1.04
CA LEU A 26 -11.82 -7.52 -0.59
C LEU A 26 -12.66 -6.27 -0.24
N LEU A 27 -12.02 -5.19 0.23
CA LEU A 27 -12.73 -3.92 0.47
C LEU A 27 -13.13 -3.27 -0.85
N ILE A 28 -12.27 -3.32 -1.88
CA ILE A 28 -12.56 -2.80 -3.23
C ILE A 28 -13.72 -3.59 -3.85
N ILE A 29 -13.64 -4.92 -3.82
CA ILE A 29 -14.70 -5.82 -4.32
C ILE A 29 -16.02 -5.50 -3.65
N ARG A 30 -16.05 -5.49 -2.31
CA ARG A 30 -17.29 -5.24 -1.58
C ARG A 30 -17.85 -3.85 -1.81
N ASN A 31 -17.01 -2.82 -1.89
CA ASN A 31 -17.46 -1.47 -2.22
C ASN A 31 -18.12 -1.42 -3.60
N ALA A 32 -17.54 -2.10 -4.61
CA ALA A 32 -18.12 -2.20 -5.95
C ALA A 32 -19.41 -3.05 -5.99
N MET A 33 -19.49 -4.12 -5.18
CA MET A 33 -20.69 -4.98 -5.10
C MET A 33 -21.82 -4.37 -4.25
N GLN A 34 -21.53 -3.42 -3.36
CA GLN A 34 -22.52 -2.82 -2.46
C GLN A 34 -23.77 -2.31 -3.20
N PRO A 35 -23.68 -1.52 -4.29
CA PRO A 35 -24.86 -1.00 -5.00
C PRO A 35 -25.62 -2.07 -5.80
N LEU A 36 -25.06 -3.26 -6.05
CA LEU A 36 -25.73 -4.30 -6.84
C LEU A 36 -26.93 -4.89 -6.08
N PRO A 37 -28.06 -5.19 -6.75
CA PRO A 37 -29.11 -6.02 -6.17
C PRO A 37 -28.63 -7.48 -6.03
N ALA A 38 -29.36 -8.27 -5.24
CA ALA A 38 -29.18 -9.72 -5.27
C ALA A 38 -29.44 -10.26 -6.69
N GLY A 39 -28.56 -11.12 -7.17
CA GLY A 39 -28.52 -11.60 -8.55
C GLY A 39 -27.55 -10.83 -9.45
N GLY A 40 -27.15 -9.61 -9.07
CA GLY A 40 -26.22 -8.79 -9.85
C GLY A 40 -24.82 -9.38 -9.91
N VAL A 41 -24.10 -9.13 -11.01
CA VAL A 41 -22.79 -9.70 -11.34
C VAL A 41 -21.72 -8.62 -11.34
N LEU A 42 -20.69 -8.80 -10.52
CA LEU A 42 -19.44 -8.04 -10.57
C LEU A 42 -18.43 -8.76 -11.47
N GLU A 43 -17.79 -8.02 -12.36
CA GLU A 43 -16.51 -8.42 -12.95
C GLU A 43 -15.35 -7.84 -12.13
N LEU A 44 -14.55 -8.71 -11.52
CA LEU A 44 -13.27 -8.35 -10.95
C LEU A 44 -12.18 -8.63 -11.98
N ARG A 45 -11.33 -7.63 -12.25
CA ARG A 45 -10.08 -7.78 -13.00
C ARG A 45 -8.92 -7.81 -12.00
N SER A 46 -8.07 -8.82 -12.08
CA SER A 46 -6.90 -8.92 -11.21
C SER A 46 -5.73 -9.57 -11.93
N ARG A 47 -4.51 -9.15 -11.56
CA ARG A 47 -3.25 -9.78 -11.95
C ARG A 47 -2.60 -10.55 -10.81
N GLU A 48 -3.13 -10.40 -9.61
CA GLU A 48 -2.60 -11.04 -8.43
C GLU A 48 -2.93 -12.55 -8.44
N VAL A 49 -1.90 -13.36 -8.31
CA VAL A 49 -1.99 -14.81 -8.50
C VAL A 49 -2.80 -15.48 -7.38
N SER A 50 -2.73 -14.96 -6.16
CA SER A 50 -3.43 -15.54 -5.01
C SER A 50 -4.95 -15.44 -5.15
N VAL A 51 -5.46 -14.49 -5.93
CA VAL A 51 -6.91 -14.26 -6.12
C VAL A 51 -7.61 -15.49 -6.68
N LYS A 52 -6.92 -16.32 -7.48
CA LYS A 52 -7.46 -17.57 -8.01
C LYS A 52 -7.90 -18.54 -6.91
N GLU A 53 -7.22 -18.54 -5.77
CA GLU A 53 -7.50 -19.42 -4.63
C GLU A 53 -8.35 -18.71 -3.57
N ASP A 54 -8.03 -17.45 -3.28
CA ASP A 54 -8.65 -16.68 -2.21
C ASP A 54 -10.08 -16.23 -2.55
N LEU A 55 -10.34 -15.78 -3.78
CA LEU A 55 -11.65 -15.26 -4.17
C LEU A 55 -12.75 -16.32 -4.13
N PRO A 56 -12.56 -17.56 -4.65
CA PRO A 56 -13.55 -18.62 -4.48
C PRO A 56 -13.83 -18.95 -3.01
N ALA A 57 -12.80 -18.95 -2.16
CA ALA A 57 -12.95 -19.20 -0.73
C ALA A 57 -13.77 -18.12 -0.05
N TRP A 58 -13.46 -16.85 -0.33
CA TRP A 58 -14.24 -15.72 0.15
C TRP A 58 -15.69 -15.76 -0.34
N CYS A 59 -15.93 -16.03 -1.63
CA CYS A 59 -17.28 -16.16 -2.19
C CYS A 59 -18.13 -17.16 -1.39
N ARG A 60 -17.57 -18.34 -1.08
CA ARG A 60 -18.27 -19.36 -0.27
C ARG A 60 -18.57 -18.86 1.13
N LEU A 61 -17.63 -18.15 1.76
CA LEU A 61 -17.76 -17.64 3.13
C LEU A 61 -18.86 -16.58 3.26
N VAL A 62 -19.00 -15.70 2.26
CA VAL A 62 -20.04 -14.63 2.26
C VAL A 62 -21.32 -15.02 1.50
N GLY A 63 -21.39 -16.25 0.98
CA GLY A 63 -22.53 -16.77 0.24
C GLY A 63 -22.68 -16.21 -1.19
N HIS A 64 -21.66 -15.56 -1.75
CA HIS A 64 -21.62 -15.18 -3.16
C HIS A 64 -21.27 -16.37 -4.06
N THR A 65 -21.51 -16.25 -5.37
CA THR A 65 -21.22 -17.32 -6.33
C THR A 65 -20.25 -16.83 -7.38
N LEU A 66 -19.08 -17.48 -7.49
CA LEU A 66 -18.21 -17.29 -8.64
C LEU A 66 -18.82 -18.04 -9.83
N LEU A 67 -19.31 -17.29 -10.83
CA LEU A 67 -19.98 -17.82 -12.02
C LEU A 67 -18.98 -18.31 -13.06
N ALA A 68 -17.92 -17.54 -13.29
CA ALA A 68 -16.93 -17.83 -14.31
C ALA A 68 -15.58 -17.19 -14.00
N THR A 69 -14.54 -17.74 -14.60
CA THR A 69 -13.19 -17.18 -14.63
C THR A 69 -12.70 -17.25 -16.07
N ALA A 70 -12.16 -16.15 -16.58
CA ALA A 70 -11.68 -16.08 -17.95
C ALA A 70 -10.36 -15.32 -18.02
N PRO A 71 -9.40 -15.78 -18.85
CA PRO A 71 -8.24 -14.96 -19.17
C PRO A 71 -8.67 -13.70 -19.94
N ALA A 72 -7.91 -12.63 -19.78
CA ALA A 72 -8.00 -11.42 -20.60
C ALA A 72 -6.62 -11.12 -21.22
N GLU A 73 -6.46 -9.93 -21.81
CA GLU A 73 -5.17 -9.51 -22.36
C GLU A 73 -4.09 -9.45 -21.28
N GLY A 74 -2.87 -9.87 -21.64
CA GLY A 74 -1.72 -9.90 -20.74
C GLY A 74 -1.88 -10.85 -19.56
N ARG A 75 -1.51 -10.38 -18.36
CA ARG A 75 -1.55 -11.16 -17.10
C ARG A 75 -2.91 -11.07 -16.37
N VAL A 76 -3.91 -10.44 -16.99
CA VAL A 76 -5.19 -10.15 -16.34
C VAL A 76 -6.10 -11.38 -16.37
N ILE A 77 -6.68 -11.70 -15.22
CA ILE A 77 -7.75 -12.69 -15.07
C ILE A 77 -9.03 -11.96 -14.69
N ARG A 78 -10.13 -12.30 -15.37
CA ARG A 78 -11.48 -11.79 -15.09
C ARG A 78 -12.25 -12.82 -14.27
N TYR A 79 -12.81 -12.39 -13.16
CA TYR A 79 -13.65 -13.20 -12.28
C TYR A 79 -15.06 -12.61 -12.24
N PHE A 80 -16.07 -13.43 -12.51
CA PHE A 80 -17.47 -13.01 -12.52
C PHE A 80 -18.15 -13.50 -11.25
N VAL A 81 -18.45 -12.59 -10.34
CA VAL A 81 -19.02 -12.91 -9.03
C VAL A 81 -20.46 -12.43 -8.96
N GLN A 82 -21.40 -13.34 -8.78
CA GLN A 82 -22.80 -13.02 -8.52
C GLN A 82 -23.03 -12.77 -7.03
N LYS A 83 -23.60 -11.59 -6.72
CA LYS A 83 -24.09 -11.26 -5.38
C LYS A 83 -25.36 -12.05 -5.09
N LYS A 84 -25.38 -12.83 -4.01
CA LYS A 84 -26.61 -13.57 -3.60
C LYS A 84 -27.44 -12.84 -2.55
N GLY A 85 -26.82 -12.00 -1.74
CA GLY A 85 -27.46 -11.29 -0.64
C GLY A 85 -26.65 -10.08 -0.20
N ALA A 86 -27.14 -9.40 0.83
CA ALA A 86 -26.37 -8.34 1.48
C ALA A 86 -25.12 -8.95 2.14
N ASP A 87 -23.98 -8.29 1.95
CA ASP A 87 -22.76 -8.60 2.69
C ASP A 87 -22.70 -7.67 3.91
N ASP A 88 -23.33 -8.09 5.00
CA ASP A 88 -23.38 -7.33 6.25
C ASP A 88 -21.99 -7.15 6.89
N ALA A 89 -21.00 -7.95 6.45
CA ALA A 89 -19.63 -7.83 6.93
C ALA A 89 -18.91 -6.62 6.31
N LEU A 90 -19.35 -6.05 5.18
CA LEU A 90 -18.71 -4.85 4.61
C LEU A 90 -18.63 -3.71 5.63
N ARG A 91 -19.71 -3.44 6.36
CA ARG A 91 -19.71 -2.38 7.38
C ARG A 91 -18.69 -2.68 8.47
N ALA A 92 -18.68 -3.90 9.00
CA ALA A 92 -17.75 -4.30 10.05
C ALA A 92 -16.29 -4.25 9.56
N ASP A 93 -16.04 -4.61 8.30
CA ASP A 93 -14.70 -4.64 7.72
C ASP A 93 -14.18 -3.24 7.41
N LEU A 94 -15.05 -2.33 6.95
CA LEU A 94 -14.72 -0.91 6.83
C LEU A 94 -14.38 -0.32 8.20
N GLU A 95 -15.15 -0.64 9.25
CA GLU A 95 -14.84 -0.19 10.61
C GLU A 95 -13.52 -0.78 11.13
N ARG A 96 -13.21 -2.05 10.86
CA ARG A 96 -11.90 -2.64 11.18
C ARG A 96 -10.76 -1.96 10.42
N ALA A 97 -10.95 -1.62 9.15
CA ALA A 97 -9.95 -0.91 8.37
C ALA A 97 -9.73 0.53 8.88
N ARG A 98 -10.81 1.23 9.25
CA ARG A 98 -10.78 2.60 9.81
C ARG A 98 -10.10 2.66 11.17
N SER A 99 -10.28 1.63 11.98
CA SER A 99 -9.70 1.52 13.34
C SER A 99 -8.41 0.71 13.37
N PHE A 100 -7.87 0.32 12.22
CA PHE A 100 -6.66 -0.48 12.16
C PHE A 100 -5.48 0.31 12.73
N ALA A 101 -4.79 -0.29 13.72
CA ALA A 101 -3.61 0.29 14.33
C ALA A 101 -2.37 -0.53 13.93
N TRP A 102 -1.42 0.13 13.28
CA TRP A 102 -0.08 -0.44 13.09
C TRP A 102 0.68 -0.40 14.40
N ILE A 103 1.22 -1.55 14.81
CA ILE A 103 1.93 -1.71 16.08
C ILE A 103 3.38 -2.11 15.79
N THR A 104 4.31 -1.43 16.45
CA THR A 104 5.73 -1.80 16.49
C THR A 104 6.20 -1.84 17.93
N ARG A 105 7.15 -2.73 18.22
CA ARG A 105 7.91 -2.72 19.46
C ARG A 105 9.37 -2.52 19.11
N VAL A 106 10.01 -1.56 19.76
CA VAL A 106 11.44 -1.30 19.59
C VAL A 106 12.13 -1.52 20.93
N ARG A 107 13.23 -2.26 20.91
CA ARG A 107 14.04 -2.55 22.10
C ARG A 107 15.46 -2.06 21.88
N TRP A 108 16.01 -1.34 22.84
CA TRP A 108 17.43 -1.02 22.88
C TRP A 108 18.28 -2.30 22.97
N THR A 109 19.30 -2.40 22.13
CA THR A 109 20.17 -3.58 22.05
C THR A 109 21.60 -3.33 22.53
N GLY A 110 21.89 -2.14 23.05
CA GLY A 110 23.24 -1.68 23.37
C GLY A 110 23.65 -0.51 22.50
N GLU A 111 24.57 0.32 23.01
CA GLU A 111 25.15 1.47 22.28
C GLU A 111 24.06 2.36 21.62
N MET A 112 24.31 2.82 20.40
CA MET A 112 23.41 3.61 19.56
C MET A 112 22.57 2.74 18.62
N GLN A 113 22.13 1.57 19.09
CA GLN A 113 21.36 0.63 18.29
C GLN A 113 20.10 0.13 19.01
N ALA A 114 19.08 -0.13 18.20
CA ALA A 114 17.85 -0.77 18.62
C ALA A 114 17.45 -1.88 17.64
N ARG A 115 16.57 -2.77 18.09
CA ARG A 115 15.90 -3.75 17.23
C ARG A 115 14.41 -3.49 17.23
N ALA A 116 13.86 -3.28 16.04
CA ALA A 116 12.42 -3.16 15.80
C ALA A 116 11.81 -4.53 15.54
N PHE A 117 10.60 -4.74 16.06
CA PHE A 117 9.79 -5.94 15.88
C PHE A 117 8.43 -5.52 15.34
N ILE A 118 8.09 -5.98 14.13
CA ILE A 118 6.85 -5.65 13.42
C ILE A 118 6.30 -6.95 12.86
N ARG A 119 5.12 -7.36 13.33
CA ARG A 119 4.52 -8.67 12.99
C ARG A 119 5.56 -9.80 13.19
N ASN A 120 5.86 -10.56 12.14
CA ASN A 120 6.83 -11.65 12.08
C ASN A 120 8.23 -11.21 11.59
N HIS A 121 8.50 -9.91 11.50
CA HIS A 121 9.78 -9.37 11.04
C HIS A 121 10.53 -8.67 12.18
N SER A 122 11.86 -8.68 12.08
CA SER A 122 12.71 -7.84 12.93
C SER A 122 13.91 -7.33 12.15
N PHE A 123 14.35 -6.11 12.48
CA PHE A 123 15.51 -5.47 11.86
C PHE A 123 16.20 -4.54 12.85
N ALA A 124 17.50 -4.30 12.64
CA ALA A 124 18.27 -3.34 13.42
C ALA A 124 17.96 -1.92 12.95
N VAL A 125 17.93 -0.98 13.88
CA VAL A 125 17.82 0.46 13.63
C VAL A 125 19.01 1.11 14.32
N GLY A 126 19.81 1.83 13.56
CA GLY A 126 20.97 2.55 14.06
C GLY A 126 20.59 3.82 14.80
N GLN A 127 21.55 4.74 14.86
CA GLN A 127 21.39 6.05 15.48
C GLN A 127 20.25 6.87 14.86
N PRO A 128 19.68 7.85 15.59
CA PRO A 128 18.57 8.66 15.06
C PRO A 128 18.90 9.37 13.74
N ALA A 129 20.10 9.95 13.66
CA ALA A 129 20.69 10.49 12.44
C ALA A 129 22.17 10.11 12.43
N SER A 130 22.65 9.55 11.32
CA SER A 130 24.08 9.27 11.11
C SER A 130 24.64 10.24 10.07
N PHE A 131 25.92 10.57 10.23
CA PHE A 131 26.72 11.31 9.25
C PHE A 131 27.88 10.46 8.71
N GLU A 132 27.95 9.20 9.12
CA GLU A 132 28.97 8.27 8.67
C GLU A 132 28.58 7.67 7.32
N THR A 133 29.58 7.23 6.56
CA THR A 133 29.35 6.57 5.27
C THR A 133 29.07 5.09 5.41
N GLN A 134 29.40 4.49 6.57
CA GLN A 134 29.22 3.07 6.86
C GLN A 134 28.81 2.88 8.32
N ASP A 135 27.53 2.64 8.56
CA ASP A 135 27.01 2.21 9.85
C ASP A 135 26.66 0.71 9.85
N PRO A 136 26.69 0.03 11.01
CA PRO A 136 26.23 -1.36 11.13
C PRO A 136 24.74 -1.56 10.81
N ALA A 137 23.93 -0.50 10.90
CA ALA A 137 22.52 -0.49 10.55
C ALA A 137 22.10 0.92 10.08
N PRO A 138 21.12 1.04 9.16
CA PRO A 138 20.63 2.35 8.73
C PRO A 138 20.09 3.16 9.90
N SER A 139 20.27 4.48 9.83
CA SER A 139 19.74 5.43 10.79
C SER A 139 18.20 5.49 10.74
N ALA A 140 17.58 6.02 11.81
CA ALA A 140 16.13 6.14 11.88
C ALA A 140 15.56 7.04 10.75
N VAL A 141 16.27 8.11 10.37
CA VAL A 141 15.87 8.99 9.26
C VAL A 141 15.97 8.28 7.91
N GLU A 142 16.96 7.43 7.69
CA GLU A 142 17.06 6.65 6.44
C GLU A 142 15.94 5.62 6.35
N TYR A 143 15.56 4.97 7.45
CA TYR A 143 14.37 4.11 7.48
C TYR A 143 13.09 4.87 7.17
N LEU A 144 12.96 6.12 7.61
CA LEU A 144 11.83 6.98 7.24
C LEU A 144 11.78 7.24 5.74
N LEU A 145 12.94 7.52 5.11
CA LEU A 145 13.02 7.72 3.66
C LEU A 145 12.75 6.44 2.87
N ALA A 146 13.27 5.31 3.33
CA ALA A 146 13.00 4.00 2.73
C ALA A 146 11.50 3.68 2.78
N ALA A 147 10.84 3.96 3.91
CA ALA A 147 9.40 3.76 4.05
C ALA A 147 8.60 4.69 3.11
N LEU A 148 9.00 5.96 2.97
CA LEU A 148 8.39 6.89 2.01
C LEU A 148 8.56 6.41 0.57
N GLY A 149 9.79 6.08 0.17
CA GLY A 149 10.11 5.59 -1.17
C GLY A 149 9.35 4.32 -1.52
N GLY A 150 9.33 3.33 -0.62
CA GLY A 150 8.56 2.10 -0.80
C GLY A 150 7.05 2.36 -0.95
N CYS A 151 6.49 3.25 -0.13
CA CYS A 151 5.08 3.63 -0.24
C CYS A 151 4.75 4.28 -1.59
N LEU A 152 5.64 5.12 -2.11
CA LEU A 152 5.47 5.80 -3.38
C LEU A 152 5.62 4.87 -4.58
N VAL A 153 6.68 4.04 -4.60
CA VAL A 153 6.95 3.08 -5.69
C VAL A 153 5.83 2.05 -5.79
N VAL A 154 5.47 1.41 -4.68
CA VAL A 154 4.40 0.40 -4.68
C VAL A 154 3.05 1.05 -4.96
N GLY A 155 2.79 2.24 -4.42
CA GLY A 155 1.56 2.98 -4.66
C GLY A 155 1.39 3.37 -6.14
N PHE A 156 2.47 3.80 -6.79
CA PHE A 156 2.47 4.13 -8.21
C PHE A 156 2.25 2.89 -9.07
N GLN A 157 3.00 1.81 -8.80
CA GLN A 157 2.86 0.54 -9.51
C GLN A 157 1.44 -0.02 -9.40
N TRP A 158 0.84 0.02 -8.21
CA TRP A 158 -0.52 -0.46 -8.00
C TRP A 158 -1.54 0.35 -8.81
N ARG A 159 -1.41 1.68 -8.88
CA ARG A 159 -2.35 2.50 -9.68
C ARG A 159 -2.12 2.36 -11.18
N ALA A 160 -0.87 2.25 -11.64
CA ALA A 160 -0.57 1.88 -13.03
C ALA A 160 -1.26 0.57 -13.36
N SER A 161 -1.21 -0.36 -12.40
CA SER A 161 -1.81 -1.67 -12.53
C SER A 161 -3.34 -1.59 -12.70
N GLN A 162 -4.03 -0.77 -11.92
CA GLN A 162 -5.47 -0.56 -12.09
C GLN A 162 -5.88 0.07 -13.44
N ARG A 163 -4.93 0.69 -14.17
CA ARG A 163 -5.15 1.29 -15.49
C ARG A 163 -4.68 0.41 -16.64
N GLY A 164 -4.25 -0.82 -16.36
CA GLY A 164 -3.72 -1.72 -17.38
C GLY A 164 -2.34 -1.31 -17.92
N ILE A 165 -1.64 -0.39 -17.26
CA ILE A 165 -0.29 0.02 -17.64
C ILE A 165 0.69 -1.02 -17.09
N ASP A 166 1.55 -1.56 -17.96
CA ASP A 166 2.62 -2.48 -17.57
C ASP A 166 3.93 -1.68 -17.37
N ILE A 167 4.51 -1.82 -16.18
CA ILE A 167 5.75 -1.16 -15.79
C ILE A 167 6.87 -2.18 -15.92
N ARG A 168 7.87 -1.85 -16.74
CA ARG A 168 9.08 -2.66 -16.93
C ARG A 168 10.17 -2.34 -15.91
N ASN A 169 10.30 -1.07 -15.54
CA ASN A 169 11.24 -0.61 -14.52
C ASN A 169 10.64 0.53 -13.69
N LEU A 170 10.94 0.55 -12.39
CA LEU A 170 10.49 1.60 -11.48
C LEU A 170 11.49 1.77 -10.34
N GLU A 171 12.03 2.97 -10.22
CA GLU A 171 12.99 3.33 -9.17
C GLU A 171 12.68 4.72 -8.63
N ILE A 172 12.87 4.93 -7.33
CA ILE A 172 12.83 6.27 -6.74
C ILE A 172 14.13 6.55 -6.00
N SER A 173 14.69 7.72 -6.25
CA SER A 173 15.82 8.26 -5.49
C SER A 173 15.33 9.41 -4.62
N LEU A 174 15.60 9.36 -3.32
CA LEU A 174 15.17 10.35 -2.34
C LEU A 174 16.37 10.85 -1.53
N LYS A 175 16.40 12.15 -1.25
CA LYS A 175 17.30 12.78 -0.29
C LYS A 175 16.48 13.64 0.67
N ALA A 176 16.89 13.69 1.93
CA ALA A 176 16.27 14.56 2.93
C ALA A 176 17.28 15.45 3.61
N GLN A 177 16.82 16.61 4.04
CA GLN A 177 17.61 17.56 4.80
C GLN A 177 16.86 17.93 6.07
N ALA A 178 17.54 17.84 7.22
CA ALA A 178 17.04 18.38 8.48
C ALA A 178 17.02 19.92 8.41
N ASP A 179 16.07 20.54 9.12
CA ASP A 179 16.04 22.00 9.28
C ASP A 179 17.24 22.46 10.11
N ASN A 180 17.40 21.90 11.31
CA ASN A 180 18.57 22.11 12.14
C ASN A 180 18.92 20.88 12.98
N ILE A 181 19.78 20.01 12.46
CA ILE A 181 20.20 18.78 13.15
C ILE A 181 21.05 19.05 14.40
N LEU A 182 21.65 20.24 14.53
CA LEU A 182 22.47 20.61 15.70
C LEU A 182 21.65 20.68 17.00
N VAL A 183 20.33 20.88 16.88
CA VAL A 183 19.40 20.81 18.02
C VAL A 183 19.32 19.40 18.59
N PHE A 184 19.29 18.37 17.72
CA PHE A 184 19.35 16.98 18.16
C PHE A 184 20.70 16.66 18.84
N LEU A 185 21.80 17.22 18.33
CA LEU A 185 23.13 17.05 18.91
C LEU A 185 23.34 17.85 20.21
N GLY A 186 22.40 18.72 20.60
CA GLY A 186 22.49 19.55 21.80
C GLY A 186 23.48 20.71 21.71
N ILE A 187 24.03 20.98 20.52
CA ILE A 187 24.94 22.12 20.26
C ILE A 187 24.14 23.43 20.26
N GLU A 188 22.94 23.39 19.70
CA GLU A 188 22.01 24.53 19.68
C GLU A 188 20.75 24.24 20.49
N GLN A 189 20.24 25.25 21.21
CA GLN A 189 19.09 25.12 22.10
C GLN A 189 17.76 25.53 21.45
N LYS A 190 17.80 26.12 20.25
CA LYS A 190 16.64 26.63 19.51
C LYS A 190 16.68 26.12 18.07
N GLY A 191 15.50 25.92 17.47
CA GLY A 191 15.35 25.41 16.11
C GLY A 191 14.55 24.10 16.09
N HIS A 192 14.47 23.48 14.92
CA HIS A 192 13.71 22.24 14.72
C HIS A 192 14.61 21.12 14.16
N PRO A 193 14.73 19.95 14.82
CA PRO A 193 15.60 18.88 14.36
C PRO A 193 15.00 18.01 13.25
N GLY A 194 13.71 18.16 12.97
CA GLY A 194 13.03 17.40 11.92
C GLY A 194 13.39 17.85 10.50
N LEU A 195 12.84 17.16 9.52
CA LEU A 195 13.11 17.42 8.10
C LEU A 195 12.55 18.78 7.65
N ARG A 196 13.35 19.53 6.91
CA ARG A 196 12.93 20.74 6.17
C ARG A 196 12.37 20.39 4.80
N ALA A 197 13.01 19.46 4.11
CA ALA A 197 12.65 19.06 2.76
C ALA A 197 13.05 17.61 2.50
N VAL A 198 12.23 16.95 1.67
CA VAL A 198 12.56 15.70 0.99
C VAL A 198 12.44 15.97 -0.50
N GLU A 199 13.49 15.69 -1.25
CA GLU A 199 13.56 15.88 -2.69
C GLU A 199 13.89 14.54 -3.34
N GLY A 200 13.41 14.33 -4.57
CA GLY A 200 13.69 13.09 -5.25
C GLY A 200 13.22 13.06 -6.69
N SER A 201 13.46 11.92 -7.32
CA SER A 201 13.08 11.65 -8.71
C SER A 201 12.59 10.21 -8.82
N LEU A 202 11.46 10.04 -9.50
CA LEU A 202 10.95 8.74 -9.91
C LEU A 202 11.42 8.47 -11.34
N TYR A 203 12.03 7.32 -11.55
CA TYR A 203 12.43 6.81 -12.85
C TYR A 203 11.50 5.66 -13.20
N VAL A 204 10.79 5.77 -14.33
CA VAL A 204 9.81 4.78 -14.77
C VAL A 204 10.03 4.42 -16.22
N GLU A 205 9.90 3.14 -16.53
CA GLU A 205 9.83 2.62 -17.88
C GLU A 205 8.50 1.87 -18.04
N ALA A 206 7.60 2.39 -18.88
CA ALA A 206 6.27 1.83 -19.10
C ALA A 206 5.75 2.13 -20.52
N GLU A 207 4.73 1.39 -20.96
CA GLU A 207 3.98 1.68 -22.19
C GLU A 207 2.79 2.61 -21.88
N ALA A 208 3.07 3.90 -21.69
CA ALA A 208 2.07 4.95 -21.52
C ALA A 208 2.66 6.32 -21.89
N ASP A 209 1.81 7.26 -22.25
CA ASP A 209 2.21 8.64 -22.52
C ASP A 209 2.67 9.37 -21.24
N ASP A 210 3.62 10.29 -21.36
CA ASP A 210 4.20 11.03 -20.23
C ASP A 210 3.13 11.75 -19.40
N GLU A 211 2.13 12.38 -20.03
CA GLU A 211 1.02 13.04 -19.34
C GLU A 211 0.23 12.07 -18.44
N VAL A 212 0.06 10.82 -18.89
CA VAL A 212 -0.63 9.78 -18.11
C VAL A 212 0.20 9.37 -16.91
N LEU A 213 1.52 9.24 -17.08
CA LEU A 213 2.46 8.89 -16.01
C LEU A 213 2.58 10.01 -14.97
N GLU A 214 2.64 11.27 -15.40
CA GLU A 214 2.65 12.44 -14.52
C GLU A 214 1.36 12.53 -13.70
N ALA A 215 0.18 12.40 -14.34
CA ALA A 215 -1.09 12.41 -13.63
C ALA A 215 -1.20 11.26 -12.61
N LEU A 216 -0.67 10.09 -12.94
CA LEU A 216 -0.59 8.94 -12.05
C LEU A 216 0.34 9.21 -10.85
N TRP A 217 1.44 9.91 -11.09
CA TRP A 217 2.40 10.28 -10.05
C TRP A 217 1.82 11.28 -9.06
N GLU A 218 1.18 12.34 -9.56
CA GLU A 218 0.52 13.35 -8.73
C GLU A 218 -0.56 12.71 -7.84
N GLU A 219 -1.40 11.84 -8.42
CA GLU A 219 -2.38 11.10 -7.64
C GLU A 219 -1.72 10.22 -6.56
N THR A 220 -0.57 9.61 -6.88
CA THR A 220 0.18 8.77 -5.94
C THR A 220 0.69 9.57 -4.75
N LEU A 221 1.24 10.77 -4.97
CA LEU A 221 1.69 11.67 -3.91
C LEU A 221 0.53 12.08 -2.98
N VAL A 222 -0.63 12.41 -3.56
CA VAL A 222 -1.83 12.82 -2.80
C VAL A 222 -2.39 11.68 -1.97
N ARG A 223 -2.37 10.45 -2.47
CA ARG A 223 -3.00 9.29 -1.81
C ARG A 223 -2.05 8.44 -0.96
N SER A 224 -0.73 8.66 -1.05
CA SER A 224 0.29 7.92 -0.30
C SER A 224 0.16 8.14 1.21
N PRO A 225 -0.13 7.09 2.02
CA PRO A 225 -0.26 7.24 3.47
C PRO A 225 0.99 7.81 4.16
N VAL A 226 2.19 7.43 3.70
CA VAL A 226 3.45 7.92 4.28
C VAL A 226 3.70 9.37 3.89
N THR A 227 3.43 9.75 2.64
CA THR A 227 3.51 11.17 2.20
C THR A 227 2.56 12.03 3.02
N GLN A 228 1.30 11.60 3.17
CA GLN A 228 0.29 12.32 3.95
C GLN A 228 0.65 12.41 5.44
N SER A 229 1.42 11.46 5.96
CA SER A 229 1.93 11.49 7.34
C SER A 229 3.05 12.51 7.55
N LEU A 230 3.82 12.83 6.50
CA LEU A 230 4.94 13.80 6.56
C LEU A 230 4.50 15.25 6.32
N VAL A 231 3.46 15.46 5.50
CA VAL A 231 2.97 16.82 5.17
C VAL A 231 1.90 17.32 6.15
N ARG A 232 1.56 16.53 7.17
CA ARG A 232 0.60 16.89 8.24
C ARG A 232 1.29 16.83 9.59
N GLN A 233 0.83 17.67 10.52
CA GLN A 233 1.23 17.57 11.92
C GLN A 233 0.46 16.40 12.58
N VAL A 234 1.17 15.33 12.90
CA VAL A 234 0.64 14.17 13.62
C VAL A 234 1.01 14.30 15.10
N PRO A 235 0.04 14.34 16.03
CA PRO A 235 0.35 14.42 17.45
C PRO A 235 1.01 13.12 17.94
N ILE A 236 2.16 13.24 18.61
CA ILE A 236 2.91 12.12 19.18
C ILE A 236 2.77 12.17 20.70
N HIS A 237 2.12 11.15 21.29
CA HIS A 237 1.95 11.02 22.74
C HIS A 237 2.57 9.71 23.25
N VAL A 238 3.76 9.81 23.83
CA VAL A 238 4.52 8.67 24.35
C VAL A 238 4.92 8.96 25.80
N PRO A 239 4.11 8.56 26.81
CA PRO A 239 4.43 8.83 28.20
C PRO A 239 5.60 7.97 28.67
N LEU A 240 6.53 8.56 29.41
CA LEU A 240 7.59 7.82 30.11
C LEU A 240 6.96 6.94 31.19
N LYS A 241 7.31 5.65 31.20
CA LYS A 241 6.90 4.69 32.23
C LYS A 241 8.12 4.09 32.89
N ARG A 242 8.13 4.08 34.23
CA ARG A 242 9.12 3.35 35.03
C ARG A 242 8.60 1.93 35.28
N VAL A 243 9.44 0.94 35.03
CA VAL A 243 9.20 -0.48 35.32
C VAL A 243 10.11 -0.97 36.44
#